data_AF-A0A2I6RJY8-F1
#
_entry.id   AF-A0A2I6RJY8-F1
#
_cell.length_a   1.000
_cell.length_b   1.000
_cell.length_c   1.000
_cell.angle_alpha   90.00
_cell.angle_beta   90.00
_cell.angle_gamma   90.00
#
_symmetry.space_group_name_H-M   'P 1'
#
loop_
_entity.id
_entity.type
_entity.pdbx_description
1 polymer ?
#
loop_
_entity_poly.entity_id
_entity_poly.type
_entity_poly.pdbx_seq_one_letter_code
_entity_poly.pdbx_strand_id
1 'polypeptide(L)'
;AWIHINQLSKHSFHFLGYFLNVQLNLSVVRSQMLQNSFLIEIVIKKFDTIVPIILLIRSLVKAKFCNVLGHPISKSVWSDSSDFDIIDRFLRISRNFSHYYNGSSKKKGLYRIKYILRFSCIKTLARKPKST
;
A
#
# COMPACT_ATOMS: atom_id res chain seq x y z
N ALA A 1 -12.33 35.11 19.22
CA ALA A 1 -11.22 34.13 19.16
C ALA A 1 -11.17 33.55 17.76
N TRP A 2 -10.08 33.79 17.02
CA TRP A 2 -9.91 33.29 15.65
C TRP A 2 -9.42 31.84 15.71
N ILE A 3 -10.28 30.88 15.37
CA ILE A 3 -9.87 29.48 15.25
C ILE A 3 -9.38 29.27 13.82
N HIS A 4 -8.06 29.15 13.67
CA HIS A 4 -7.42 28.80 12.39
C HIS A 4 -7.85 27.40 11.95
N ILE A 5 -8.87 27.32 11.10
CA ILE A 5 -9.22 26.09 10.34
C ILE A 5 -8.34 26.08 9.09
N ASN A 6 -7.06 25.72 9.23
CA ASN A 6 -6.19 25.46 8.08
C ASN A 6 -5.02 24.57 8.49
N GLN A 7 -5.29 23.28 8.63
CA GLN A 7 -4.21 22.29 8.47
C GLN A 7 -4.80 20.96 8.00
N LEU A 8 -5.14 20.91 6.71
CA LEU A 8 -5.09 19.66 5.95
C LEU A 8 -3.68 19.11 6.12
N SER A 9 -3.51 18.13 7.01
CA SER A 9 -2.22 17.53 7.28
C SER A 9 -1.71 16.90 5.99
N LYS A 10 -0.63 17.46 5.44
CA LYS A 10 0.17 16.83 4.39
C LYS A 10 0.84 15.61 5.02
N HIS A 11 0.14 14.48 5.08
CA HIS A 11 0.72 13.24 5.56
C HIS A 11 1.60 12.66 4.46
N SER A 12 2.90 12.88 4.60
CA SER A 12 3.91 12.18 3.83
C SER A 12 4.15 10.78 4.40
N PHE A 13 4.19 9.77 3.55
CA PHE A 13 4.43 8.38 3.93
C PHE A 13 5.75 7.89 3.33
N HIS A 14 6.66 7.38 4.16
CA HIS A 14 7.93 6.80 3.72
C HIS A 14 7.81 5.27 3.62
N PHE A 15 8.07 4.70 2.44
CA PHE A 15 7.89 3.27 2.21
C PHE A 15 8.88 2.70 1.20
N LEU A 16 9.61 1.64 1.59
CA LEU A 16 10.65 0.98 0.79
C LEU A 16 11.71 1.96 0.21
N GLY A 17 11.98 3.08 0.89
CA GLY A 17 12.90 4.12 0.43
C GLY A 17 12.27 5.19 -0.46
N TYR A 18 10.94 5.18 -0.67
CA TYR A 18 10.23 6.19 -1.45
C TYR A 18 9.35 7.07 -0.56
N PHE A 19 9.40 8.39 -0.81
CA PHE A 19 8.54 9.38 -0.19
C PHE A 19 7.25 9.55 -1.02
N LEU A 20 6.08 9.39 -0.40
CA LEU A 20 4.78 9.62 -1.03
C LEU A 20 4.07 10.79 -0.34
N ASN A 21 3.78 11.85 -1.11
CA ASN A 21 2.93 12.97 -0.69
C ASN A 21 1.49 12.74 -1.15
N VAL A 22 0.53 13.01 -0.26
CA VAL A 22 -0.91 12.91 -0.52
C VAL A 22 -1.53 14.27 -0.25
N GLN A 23 -2.18 14.87 -1.25
CA GLN A 23 -2.94 16.11 -1.09
C GLN A 23 -4.42 15.78 -1.29
N LEU A 24 -5.20 15.83 -0.22
CA LEU A 24 -6.65 15.58 -0.23
C LEU A 24 -7.38 16.93 -0.34
N ASN A 25 -8.18 17.11 -1.40
CA ASN A 25 -9.08 18.26 -1.54
C ASN A 25 -10.52 17.78 -1.27
N LEU A 26 -11.06 18.08 -0.09
CA LEU A 26 -12.46 17.82 0.27
C LEU A 26 -13.26 19.12 0.14
N SER A 27 -14.09 19.27 -0.90
CA SER A 27 -15.04 20.38 -1.02
C SER A 27 -16.28 20.09 -0.17
N VAL A 28 -16.48 20.85 0.90
CA VAL A 28 -17.57 20.66 1.87
C VAL A 28 -18.73 21.61 1.55
N VAL A 29 -19.94 21.06 1.40
CA VAL A 29 -21.22 21.81 1.36
C VAL A 29 -21.92 21.67 2.72
N ARG A 30 -22.55 22.75 3.20
CA ARG A 30 -22.50 23.26 4.59
C ARG A 30 -23.69 22.94 5.52
N SER A 31 -24.47 21.87 5.37
CA SER A 31 -25.66 21.69 6.23
C SER A 31 -26.08 20.25 6.52
N GLN A 32 -25.44 19.56 7.49
CA GLN A 32 -26.03 18.44 8.28
C GLN A 32 -25.04 17.94 9.37
N MET A 33 -24.52 18.80 10.25
CA MET A 33 -23.25 18.54 10.97
C MET A 33 -23.15 17.32 11.90
N LEU A 34 -24.24 16.74 12.45
CA LEU A 34 -24.13 15.55 13.33
C LEU A 34 -24.31 14.20 12.60
N GLN A 35 -25.24 14.11 11.65
CA GLN A 35 -25.36 12.90 10.81
C GLN A 35 -24.26 12.85 9.75
N ASN A 36 -23.87 14.00 9.21
CA ASN A 36 -22.73 14.05 8.30
C ASN A 36 -21.43 13.88 9.04
N SER A 37 -21.22 14.24 10.32
CA SER A 37 -19.92 13.98 10.96
C SER A 37 -19.62 12.47 11.02
N PHE A 38 -20.62 11.65 11.36
CA PHE A 38 -20.47 10.19 11.37
C PHE A 38 -20.32 9.61 9.97
N LEU A 39 -21.15 10.03 9.00
CA LEU A 39 -21.02 9.60 7.61
C LEU A 39 -19.72 10.12 6.96
N ILE A 40 -19.27 11.33 7.27
CA ILE A 40 -18.01 11.93 6.83
C ILE A 40 -16.85 11.21 7.50
N GLU A 41 -16.89 10.87 8.78
CA GLU A 41 -15.81 10.10 9.40
C GLU A 41 -15.72 8.70 8.79
N ILE A 42 -16.86 8.06 8.48
CA ILE A 42 -16.90 6.78 7.76
C ILE A 42 -16.39 6.94 6.33
N VAL A 43 -16.82 7.97 5.61
CA VAL A 43 -16.43 8.25 4.22
C VAL A 43 -14.96 8.64 4.16
N ILE A 44 -14.47 9.50 5.06
CA ILE A 44 -13.06 9.85 5.25
C ILE A 44 -12.29 8.57 5.59
N LYS A 45 -12.66 7.79 6.61
CA LYS A 45 -12.01 6.49 6.89
C LYS A 45 -12.09 5.51 5.72
N LYS A 46 -13.08 5.58 4.85
CA LYS A 46 -13.19 4.71 3.66
C LYS A 46 -12.31 5.26 2.53
N PHE A 47 -12.27 6.57 2.36
CA PHE A 47 -11.48 7.29 1.37
C PHE A 47 -9.99 7.26 1.75
N ASP A 48 -9.64 7.65 2.97
CA ASP A 48 -8.37 7.38 3.66
C ASP A 48 -8.05 5.91 3.79
N THR A 49 -8.79 4.98 3.18
CA THR A 49 -8.32 3.59 3.09
C THR A 49 -8.23 3.10 1.66
N ILE A 50 -9.08 3.61 0.77
CA ILE A 50 -8.87 3.53 -0.67
C ILE A 50 -7.57 4.25 -1.07
N VAL A 51 -7.34 5.46 -0.54
CA VAL A 51 -6.16 6.30 -0.78
C VAL A 51 -4.87 5.60 -0.31
N PRO A 52 -4.71 5.12 0.94
CA PRO A 52 -3.54 4.34 1.34
C PRO A 52 -3.34 3.06 0.56
N ILE A 53 -4.40 2.32 0.21
CA ILE A 53 -4.23 1.10 -0.59
C ILE A 53 -3.71 1.46 -1.98
N ILE A 54 -4.25 2.51 -2.61
CA ILE A 54 -3.77 3.01 -3.91
C ILE A 54 -2.32 3.47 -3.80
N LEU A 55 -1.95 4.16 -2.72
CA LEU A 55 -0.58 4.61 -2.46
C LEU A 55 0.38 3.44 -2.24
N LEU A 56 -0.04 2.42 -1.49
CA LEU A 56 0.70 1.19 -1.31
C LEU A 56 0.90 0.44 -2.63
N ILE A 57 -0.15 0.33 -3.45
CA ILE A 57 -0.04 -0.25 -4.79
C ILE A 57 0.93 0.58 -5.64
N ARG A 58 0.83 1.92 -5.65
CA ARG A 58 1.78 2.79 -6.37
C ARG A 58 3.23 2.56 -5.93
N SER A 59 3.48 2.41 -4.63
CA SER A 59 4.79 2.04 -4.12
C SER A 59 5.28 0.69 -4.63
N LEU A 60 4.41 -0.32 -4.63
CA LEU A 60 4.74 -1.65 -5.15
C LEU A 60 5.01 -1.62 -6.67
N VAL A 61 4.31 -0.76 -7.41
CA VAL A 61 4.57 -0.52 -8.83
C VAL A 61 5.94 0.09 -9.05
N LYS A 62 6.29 1.14 -8.29
CA LYS A 62 7.62 1.76 -8.34
C LYS A 62 8.72 0.74 -8.02
N ALA A 63 8.50 -0.09 -7.01
CA ALA A 63 9.40 -1.17 -6.65
C ALA A 63 9.31 -2.40 -7.57
N LYS A 64 8.53 -2.35 -8.67
CA LYS A 64 8.38 -3.39 -9.68
C LYS A 64 7.86 -4.75 -9.15
N PHE A 65 7.03 -4.75 -8.11
CA PHE A 65 6.35 -5.96 -7.62
C PHE A 65 5.02 -6.23 -8.36
N CYS A 66 4.39 -5.19 -8.88
CA CYS A 66 3.18 -5.29 -9.69
C CYS A 66 3.17 -4.24 -10.81
N ASN A 67 2.26 -4.40 -11.77
CA ASN A 67 2.01 -3.38 -12.79
C ASN A 67 1.04 -2.30 -12.27
N VAL A 68 0.79 -1.27 -13.07
CA VAL A 68 -0.11 -0.14 -12.72
C VAL A 68 -1.52 -0.59 -12.32
N LEU A 69 -2.00 -1.74 -12.84
CA LEU A 69 -3.30 -2.33 -12.50
C LEU A 69 -3.27 -3.10 -11.16
N GLY A 70 -2.11 -3.26 -10.56
CA GLY A 70 -1.88 -4.06 -9.35
C GLY A 70 -1.76 -5.56 -9.62
N HIS A 71 -1.51 -5.98 -10.87
CA HIS A 71 -1.24 -7.38 -11.20
C HIS A 71 0.22 -7.73 -10.88
N PRO A 72 0.49 -8.88 -10.24
CA PRO A 72 1.85 -9.23 -9.80
C PRO A 72 2.79 -9.50 -10.97
N ILE A 73 4.03 -9.00 -10.87
CA ILE A 73 5.13 -9.19 -11.83
C ILE A 73 6.26 -9.96 -11.13
N SER A 74 7.00 -10.78 -11.88
CA SER A 74 8.24 -11.41 -11.40
C SER A 74 9.35 -10.39 -11.14
N LYS A 75 10.15 -10.60 -10.11
CA LYS A 75 11.36 -9.83 -9.80
C LYS A 75 12.58 -10.48 -10.44
N SER A 76 12.73 -10.35 -11.76
CA SER A 76 13.88 -10.91 -12.49
C SER A 76 15.24 -10.43 -11.96
N VAL A 77 15.33 -9.23 -11.38
CA VAL A 77 16.56 -8.75 -10.74
C VAL A 77 17.03 -9.67 -9.59
N TRP A 78 16.13 -10.49 -9.04
CA TRP A 78 16.46 -11.45 -7.98
C TRP A 78 16.58 -12.89 -8.48
N SER A 79 16.41 -13.16 -9.79
CA SER A 79 16.49 -14.53 -10.32
C SER A 79 17.86 -15.17 -10.14
N ASP A 80 18.90 -14.35 -10.00
CA ASP A 80 20.29 -14.81 -9.87
C ASP A 80 20.62 -15.22 -8.43
N SER A 81 19.74 -14.93 -7.46
CA SER A 81 19.88 -15.36 -6.06
C SER A 81 19.39 -16.79 -5.85
N SER A 82 19.80 -17.45 -4.76
CA SER A 82 19.26 -18.77 -4.40
C SER A 82 17.75 -18.71 -4.15
N ASP A 83 17.05 -19.84 -4.31
CA ASP A 83 15.60 -19.88 -4.10
C ASP A 83 15.24 -19.50 -2.66
N PHE A 84 16.07 -19.92 -1.71
CA PHE A 84 15.95 -19.55 -0.30
C PHE A 84 16.09 -18.04 -0.10
N ASP A 85 17.11 -17.40 -0.70
CA ASP A 85 17.32 -15.95 -0.57
C ASP A 85 16.18 -15.14 -1.19
N ILE A 86 15.64 -15.60 -2.33
CA ILE A 86 14.46 -14.99 -2.95
C ILE A 86 13.28 -15.06 -1.98
N ILE A 87 12.99 -16.24 -1.42
CA ILE A 87 11.90 -16.45 -0.47
C ILE A 87 12.10 -15.61 0.79
N ASP A 88 13.29 -15.59 1.38
CA ASP A 88 13.59 -14.82 2.61
C ASP A 88 13.36 -13.32 2.39
N ARG A 89 13.82 -12.77 1.25
CA ARG A 89 13.57 -11.36 0.90
C ARG A 89 12.08 -11.04 0.82
N PHE A 90 11.29 -11.86 0.15
CA PHE A 90 9.84 -11.68 0.08
C PHE A 90 9.16 -11.83 1.44
N LEU A 91 9.64 -12.75 2.28
CA LEU A 91 9.12 -13.00 3.62
C LEU A 91 9.39 -11.80 4.53
N ARG A 92 10.59 -11.23 4.51
CA ARG A 92 10.95 -10.00 5.26
C ARG A 92 10.05 -8.83 4.88
N ILE A 93 9.81 -8.60 3.59
CA ILE A 93 8.90 -7.55 3.12
C ILE A 93 7.48 -7.80 3.65
N SER A 94 6.99 -9.04 3.54
CA SER A 94 5.65 -9.42 4.00
C SER A 94 5.48 -9.28 5.52
N ARG A 95 6.53 -9.57 6.29
CA ARG A 95 6.58 -9.38 7.75
C ARG A 95 6.59 -7.89 8.11
N ASN A 96 7.39 -7.06 7.44
CA ASN A 96 7.41 -5.61 7.66
C ASN A 96 6.02 -4.99 7.40
N PHE A 97 5.35 -5.42 6.33
CA PHE A 97 3.96 -5.02 6.07
C PHE A 97 3.00 -5.47 7.16
N SER A 98 3.09 -6.74 7.57
CA SER A 98 2.20 -7.28 8.59
C SER A 98 2.42 -6.59 9.93
N HIS A 99 3.65 -6.26 10.30
CA HIS A 99 3.99 -5.53 11.52
C HIS A 99 3.44 -4.11 11.49
N TYR A 100 3.73 -3.34 10.44
CA TYR A 100 3.32 -1.94 10.34
C TYR A 100 1.80 -1.77 10.29
N TYR A 101 1.10 -2.69 9.60
CA TYR A 101 -0.35 -2.60 9.41
C TYR A 101 -1.15 -3.58 10.28
N ASN A 102 -0.54 -4.21 11.30
CA ASN A 102 -1.22 -5.22 12.11
C ASN A 102 -2.46 -4.67 12.84
N GLY A 103 -2.38 -3.41 13.29
CA GLY A 103 -3.47 -2.70 13.95
C GLY A 103 -4.48 -2.07 12.99
N SER A 104 -4.35 -2.26 11.67
CA SER A 104 -5.25 -1.66 10.70
C SER A 104 -6.59 -2.40 10.62
N SER A 105 -7.69 -1.65 10.65
CA SER A 105 -9.05 -2.19 10.42
C SER A 105 -9.30 -2.64 8.98
N LYS A 106 -8.31 -2.53 8.07
CA LYS A 106 -8.49 -2.64 6.61
C LYS A 106 -7.97 -3.96 6.03
N LYS A 107 -8.58 -5.06 6.46
CA LYS A 107 -8.19 -6.43 6.10
C LYS A 107 -8.19 -6.72 4.59
N LYS A 108 -9.16 -6.20 3.82
CA LYS A 108 -9.28 -6.45 2.36
C LYS A 108 -8.12 -5.86 1.55
N GLY A 109 -7.68 -4.66 1.90
CA GLY A 109 -6.53 -4.01 1.26
C GLY A 109 -5.23 -4.74 1.52
N LEU A 110 -4.99 -5.08 2.79
CA LEU A 110 -3.82 -5.85 3.20
C LEU A 110 -3.79 -7.23 2.54
N TYR A 111 -4.95 -7.86 2.36
CA TYR A 111 -5.04 -9.11 1.62
C TYR A 111 -4.58 -8.95 0.16
N ARG A 112 -4.99 -7.87 -0.52
CA ARG A 112 -4.55 -7.57 -1.89
C ARG A 112 -3.03 -7.36 -1.98
N ILE A 113 -2.45 -6.66 -1.00
CA ILE A 113 -0.99 -6.46 -0.93
C ILE A 113 -0.26 -7.78 -0.68
N LYS A 114 -0.73 -8.60 0.28
CA LYS A 114 -0.19 -9.95 0.54
C LYS A 114 -0.27 -10.84 -0.71
N TYR A 115 -1.38 -10.78 -1.44
CA TYR A 115 -1.55 -11.47 -2.71
C TYR A 115 -0.49 -11.03 -3.73
N ILE A 116 -0.27 -9.72 -3.90
CA ILE A 116 0.73 -9.19 -4.83
C ILE A 116 2.12 -9.73 -4.51
N LEU A 117 2.54 -9.65 -3.26
CA LEU A 117 3.87 -10.10 -2.83
C LEU A 117 4.06 -11.61 -3.03
N ARG A 118 3.06 -12.43 -2.64
CA ARG A 118 3.11 -13.89 -2.80
C ARG A 118 3.20 -14.31 -4.26
N PHE A 119 2.32 -13.77 -5.11
CA PHE A 119 2.32 -14.13 -6.53
C PHE A 119 3.55 -13.60 -7.26
N SER A 120 4.06 -12.42 -6.88
CA SER A 120 5.33 -11.90 -7.40
C SER A 120 6.49 -12.85 -7.06
N CYS A 121 6.54 -13.38 -5.84
CA CYS A 121 7.52 -14.40 -5.43
C CYS A 121 7.42 -15.66 -6.29
N ILE A 122 6.23 -16.26 -6.40
CA ILE A 122 5.99 -17.47 -7.19
C ILE A 122 6.40 -17.25 -8.66
N LYS A 123 6.02 -16.12 -9.26
CA LYS A 123 6.41 -15.78 -10.63
C LYS A 123 7.92 -15.58 -10.79
N THR A 124 8.61 -15.14 -9.75
CA THR A 124 10.07 -14.97 -9.76
C THR A 124 10.75 -16.34 -9.77
N LEU A 125 10.34 -17.22 -8.86
CA LEU A 125 10.85 -18.59 -8.79
C LEU A 125 10.57 -19.38 -10.08
N ALA A 126 9.35 -19.26 -10.62
CA ALA A 126 8.97 -19.97 -11.84
C ALA A 126 9.73 -19.51 -13.11
N ARG A 127 10.24 -18.27 -13.13
CA ARG A 127 11.03 -17.74 -14.26
C ARG A 127 12.52 -18.05 -14.14
N LYS A 128 12.97 -18.54 -12.99
CA LYS A 128 14.37 -18.87 -12.80
C LYS A 128 14.72 -20.10 -13.65
N PRO A 129 15.77 -20.04 -14.50
CA PRO A 129 16.24 -21.22 -15.20
C PRO A 129 16.71 -22.25 -14.18
N LYS A 130 16.30 -23.51 -14.35
CA LYS A 130 16.77 -24.60 -13.49
C LYS A 130 18.29 -24.70 -13.66
N SER A 131 19.05 -24.55 -12.57
CA SER A 131 20.45 -24.94 -12.59
C SER A 131 20.48 -26.44 -12.85
N THR A 132 20.99 -26.81 -14.02
CA THR A 132 21.23 -28.22 -14.39
C THR A 132 22.49 -28.70 -13.68
#